data_AF-A0A2E2EID0-F1
#
_entry.id   AF-A0A2E2EID0-F1
#
_cell.length_a   1.000
_cell.length_b   1.000
_cell.length_c   1.000
_cell.angle_alpha   90.00
_cell.angle_beta   90.00
_cell.angle_gamma   90.00
#
_symmetry.space_group_name_H-M   'P 1'
#
loop_
_entity.id
_entity.type
_entity.pdbx_description
1 polymer ?
#
loop_
_entity_poly.entity_id
_entity_poly.type
_entity_poly.pdbx_seq_one_letter_code
_entity_poly.pdbx_strand_id
1 'polypeptide(L)'
;MKINSFLFFILINLLFASCEMSSLNDNGAGYHPINNGRFSSSLKFKGIQSIDAVTDTTVNIYWEHVEGAKEYIIYDVSSGVPTFVATVYAPAEDFRVDRLDSGVEYKFMVRVKDEVGLIDANELSLSATTLAKPEAPTLINRAIPDKLNDAIREPSFVVFGANPGDTVTLYTDAACTAQVAQVETKYSFLSIKVENLALDTNYKFYATRTNIHGDQSDCSTVFGEYNLLTCPDGYIYVPESPVIAGNPFCIMKYEAKAWADIDNDNLVDASEVDNDGCGEASCVTKNWASAFNLSPGSTAYGQPWRMITAEAAKTACQSLGENYDLVSNDEWMRLAENIEKQSMNWSSGSVGSGCLFRGNNGVSSICSYDAGVIDAGIGRNPLAMYEVSDGISSEFIWDVAGNVAEWIDWIADDGITGSPYNCHNSWQELSSSFCEGRFETTDFLPFNPANIPWSSYNNSKGLGLLEGASGGILTRGGAFLYEERAGVFSISFNQSQNTARSDIGFRCVYRIPYR
;
A
#
# COMPACT_ATOMS: atom_id res chain seq x y z
N MET A 1 -7.59 -11.74 -34.39
CA MET A 1 -8.62 -11.85 -33.34
C MET A 1 -8.87 -10.44 -32.81
N LYS A 2 -9.95 -9.78 -33.24
CA LYS A 2 -10.31 -8.41 -32.86
C LYS A 2 -11.66 -8.48 -32.14
N ILE A 3 -11.76 -7.93 -30.94
CA ILE A 3 -13.03 -7.74 -30.23
C ILE A 3 -13.30 -6.24 -30.17
N ASN A 4 -14.39 -5.84 -30.79
CA ASN A 4 -14.92 -4.48 -30.82
C ASN A 4 -15.88 -4.28 -29.66
N SER A 5 -15.78 -3.09 -29.06
CA SER A 5 -16.70 -2.50 -28.10
C SER A 5 -18.00 -2.05 -28.81
N PHE A 6 -19.17 -2.26 -28.20
CA PHE A 6 -20.44 -1.67 -28.62
C PHE A 6 -21.22 -1.23 -27.38
N LEU A 7 -21.41 0.09 -27.24
CA LEU A 7 -22.32 0.74 -26.30
C LEU A 7 -23.77 0.49 -26.74
N PHE A 8 -24.66 0.25 -25.76
CA PHE A 8 -26.11 0.24 -25.97
C PHE A 8 -26.77 1.22 -24.98
N PHE A 9 -27.35 2.31 -25.50
CA PHE A 9 -28.20 3.25 -24.77
C PHE A 9 -29.64 2.76 -24.83
N ILE A 10 -30.32 2.63 -23.69
CA ILE A 10 -31.77 2.36 -23.62
C ILE A 10 -32.48 3.62 -23.10
N LEU A 11 -33.32 4.19 -23.97
CA LEU A 11 -34.27 5.27 -23.69
C LEU A 11 -35.52 4.66 -23.02
N ILE A 12 -35.94 5.17 -21.86
CA ILE A 12 -37.24 4.86 -21.24
C ILE A 12 -38.17 6.06 -21.44
N ASN A 13 -39.23 5.87 -22.23
CA ASN A 13 -40.31 6.83 -22.45
C ASN A 13 -41.40 6.67 -21.37
N LEU A 14 -41.82 7.78 -20.77
CA LEU A 14 -43.00 7.89 -19.92
C LEU A 14 -44.29 7.76 -20.75
N LEU A 15 -45.26 6.98 -20.25
CA LEU A 15 -46.63 6.94 -20.73
C LEU A 15 -47.57 7.29 -19.57
N PHE A 16 -48.26 8.42 -19.70
CA PHE A 16 -49.37 8.84 -18.83
C PHE A 16 -50.61 8.02 -19.18
N ALA A 17 -51.23 7.39 -18.18
CA ALA A 17 -52.56 6.82 -18.29
C ALA A 17 -53.55 7.67 -17.48
N SER A 18 -54.37 8.44 -18.20
CA SER A 18 -55.62 9.03 -17.70
C SER A 18 -56.70 7.95 -17.67
N CYS A 19 -57.44 7.82 -16.57
CA CYS A 19 -58.72 7.10 -16.58
C CYS A 19 -59.80 8.04 -16.06
N GLU A 20 -60.76 8.33 -16.93
CA GLU A 20 -61.94 9.14 -16.69
C GLU A 20 -62.99 8.39 -15.87
N MET A 21 -63.79 9.20 -15.18
CA MET A 21 -64.80 8.85 -14.20
C MET A 21 -66.10 8.37 -14.89
N SER A 22 -66.58 7.18 -14.55
CA SER A 22 -67.92 6.71 -14.94
C SER A 22 -68.94 7.05 -13.85
N SER A 23 -69.98 7.78 -14.23
CA SER A 23 -71.13 8.11 -13.39
C SER A 23 -72.04 6.89 -13.20
N LEU A 24 -72.47 6.63 -11.96
CA LEU A 24 -73.63 5.79 -11.68
C LEU A 24 -74.67 6.59 -10.90
N ASN A 25 -75.89 6.64 -11.48
CA ASN A 25 -77.09 7.21 -10.90
C ASN A 25 -77.66 6.31 -9.80
N ASP A 26 -78.23 6.97 -8.80
CA ASP A 26 -79.02 6.48 -7.68
C ASP A 26 -80.33 5.78 -8.12
N ASN A 27 -80.68 4.69 -7.42
CA ASN A 27 -82.06 4.30 -7.08
C ASN A 27 -82.04 3.07 -6.16
N GLY A 28 -82.46 3.22 -4.90
CA GLY A 28 -82.97 2.10 -4.10
C GLY A 28 -82.67 2.17 -2.62
N ALA A 29 -83.60 2.76 -1.86
CA ALA A 29 -83.55 2.91 -0.41
C ALA A 29 -83.41 1.58 0.35
N GLY A 30 -82.44 1.54 1.26
CA GLY A 30 -82.36 0.62 2.39
C GLY A 30 -81.92 1.40 3.62
N TYR A 31 -82.89 1.94 4.35
CA TYR A 31 -82.68 2.62 5.63
C TYR A 31 -82.19 1.60 6.68
N HIS A 32 -80.94 1.71 7.10
CA HIS A 32 -80.47 1.19 8.39
C HIS A 32 -79.79 2.34 9.17
N PRO A 33 -80.07 2.45 10.48
CA PRO A 33 -80.03 3.73 11.18
C PRO A 33 -78.60 4.16 11.55
N ILE A 34 -78.41 5.48 11.49
CA ILE A 34 -77.38 6.29 12.16
C ILE A 34 -76.74 5.61 13.39
N ASN A 35 -75.41 5.46 13.34
CA ASN A 35 -74.59 5.35 14.55
C ASN A 35 -73.28 6.14 14.38
N ASN A 36 -73.32 7.36 14.93
CA ASN A 36 -72.25 8.20 15.46
C ASN A 36 -71.13 8.65 14.52
N GLY A 37 -71.13 9.96 14.23
CA GLY A 37 -70.04 10.68 13.57
C GLY A 37 -68.69 10.55 14.29
N ARG A 38 -67.99 9.45 14.03
CA ARG A 38 -66.56 9.31 14.26
C ARG A 38 -65.88 9.07 12.91
N PHE A 39 -65.32 10.13 12.34
CA PHE A 39 -64.33 10.04 11.26
C PHE A 39 -62.93 9.69 11.80
N SER A 40 -62.85 9.09 12.99
CA SER A 40 -61.62 8.75 13.69
C SER A 40 -61.66 7.31 14.19
N SER A 41 -60.50 6.65 14.19
CA SER A 41 -60.37 5.31 14.75
C SER A 41 -60.87 5.26 16.21
N SER A 42 -61.40 4.10 16.62
CA SER A 42 -61.77 3.84 18.02
C SER A 42 -60.61 3.29 18.85
N LEU A 43 -59.45 2.99 18.23
CA LEU A 43 -58.26 2.52 18.91
C LEU A 43 -57.79 3.51 19.97
N LYS A 44 -57.44 3.00 21.16
CA LYS A 44 -56.86 3.79 22.24
C LYS A 44 -55.35 3.74 22.17
N PHE A 45 -54.79 4.54 21.28
CA PHE A 45 -53.35 4.71 21.15
C PHE A 45 -52.87 5.84 22.06
N LYS A 46 -51.78 5.60 22.80
CA LYS A 46 -51.21 6.59 23.72
C LYS A 46 -50.36 7.65 23.01
N GLY A 47 -50.09 7.48 21.71
CA GLY A 47 -49.18 8.34 20.96
C GLY A 47 -47.71 8.00 21.20
N ILE A 48 -46.86 8.90 20.73
CA ILE A 48 -45.41 8.89 21.01
C ILE A 48 -45.15 8.89 22.52
N GLN A 49 -44.22 8.06 22.98
CA GLN A 49 -43.89 7.88 24.40
C GLN A 49 -42.53 8.46 24.76
N SER A 50 -41.53 8.33 23.88
CA SER A 50 -40.19 8.86 24.09
C SER A 50 -39.48 9.19 22.78
N ILE A 51 -38.48 10.07 22.90
CA ILE A 51 -37.49 10.36 21.86
C ILE A 51 -36.11 10.16 22.50
N ASP A 52 -35.23 9.43 21.83
CA ASP A 52 -33.84 9.25 22.24
C ASP A 52 -32.89 9.20 21.02
N ALA A 53 -31.62 8.84 21.26
CA ALA A 53 -30.58 8.69 20.24
C ALA A 53 -30.51 9.88 19.27
N VAL A 54 -30.66 11.10 19.82
CA VAL A 54 -30.65 12.36 19.07
C VAL A 54 -29.24 12.65 18.57
N THR A 55 -29.08 12.75 17.26
CA THR A 55 -27.82 13.15 16.61
C THR A 55 -27.96 14.52 15.95
N ASP A 56 -26.95 14.90 15.16
CA ASP A 56 -26.97 16.07 14.30
C ASP A 56 -28.04 16.03 13.20
N THR A 57 -28.49 14.84 12.79
CA THR A 57 -29.39 14.66 11.64
C THR A 57 -30.47 13.61 11.86
N THR A 58 -30.54 13.00 13.04
CA THR A 58 -31.46 11.89 13.29
C THR A 58 -32.02 11.90 14.70
N VAL A 59 -33.20 11.30 14.87
CA VAL A 59 -33.77 10.96 16.19
C VAL A 59 -34.43 9.60 16.12
N ASN A 60 -34.47 8.87 17.23
CA ASN A 60 -35.31 7.69 17.37
C ASN A 60 -36.56 8.05 18.18
N ILE A 61 -37.73 7.71 17.66
CA ILE A 61 -39.01 7.93 18.32
C ILE A 61 -39.67 6.59 18.64
N TYR A 62 -40.36 6.51 19.78
CA TYR A 62 -40.93 5.26 20.31
C TYR A 62 -42.39 5.41 20.69
N TRP A 63 -43.16 4.35 20.53
CA TRP A 63 -44.55 4.22 20.98
C TRP A 63 -44.85 2.77 21.39
N GLU A 64 -46.01 2.54 22.02
CA GLU A 64 -46.46 1.20 22.40
C GLU A 64 -47.42 0.65 21.35
N HIS A 65 -47.20 -0.58 20.87
CA HIS A 65 -48.07 -1.19 19.89
C HIS A 65 -49.49 -1.38 20.44
N VAL A 66 -50.51 -1.15 19.60
CA VAL A 66 -51.91 -1.41 19.93
C VAL A 66 -52.54 -2.44 18.97
N GLU A 67 -53.25 -3.41 19.54
CA GLU A 67 -53.97 -4.42 18.77
C GLU A 67 -55.02 -3.76 17.84
N GLY A 68 -55.10 -4.25 16.60
CA GLY A 68 -55.96 -3.66 15.56
C GLY A 68 -55.32 -2.50 14.79
N ALA A 69 -54.08 -2.11 15.12
CA ALA A 69 -53.29 -1.20 14.29
C ALA A 69 -52.88 -1.85 12.98
N LYS A 70 -53.04 -1.12 11.87
CA LYS A 70 -52.51 -1.48 10.55
C LYS A 70 -51.17 -0.80 10.27
N GLU A 71 -51.12 0.51 10.52
CA GLU A 71 -49.92 1.32 10.30
C GLU A 71 -49.89 2.51 11.27
N TYR A 72 -48.69 2.98 11.57
CA TYR A 72 -48.39 4.18 12.33
C TYR A 72 -47.93 5.27 11.37
N ILE A 73 -48.46 6.47 11.53
CA ILE A 73 -48.15 7.63 10.68
C ILE A 73 -47.41 8.66 11.53
N ILE A 74 -46.20 8.99 11.09
CA ILE A 74 -45.30 9.93 11.76
C ILE A 74 -45.46 11.29 11.12
N TYR A 75 -45.66 12.31 11.95
CA TYR A 75 -45.73 13.71 11.55
C TYR A 75 -44.66 14.52 12.27
N ASP A 76 -44.07 15.46 11.55
CA ASP A 76 -43.40 16.62 12.11
C ASP A 76 -44.45 17.74 12.28
N VAL A 77 -44.56 18.31 13.47
CA VAL A 77 -45.50 19.37 13.83
C VAL A 77 -44.77 20.64 14.31
N SER A 78 -43.48 20.79 13.99
CA SER A 78 -42.63 21.91 14.42
C SER A 78 -43.17 23.26 13.95
N SER A 79 -43.79 23.29 12.76
CA SER A 79 -44.46 24.48 12.20
C SER A 79 -45.81 24.81 12.85
N GLY A 80 -46.30 23.96 13.77
CA GLY A 80 -47.67 23.99 14.27
C GLY A 80 -48.69 23.28 13.37
N VAL A 81 -48.30 22.85 12.16
CA VAL A 81 -49.12 22.07 11.24
C VAL A 81 -48.49 20.69 11.02
N PRO A 82 -49.24 19.58 11.12
CA PRO A 82 -48.71 18.24 10.84
C PRO A 82 -48.25 18.08 9.39
N THR A 83 -46.94 17.98 9.19
CA THR A 83 -46.29 17.59 7.95
C THR A 83 -45.92 16.10 8.00
N PHE A 84 -46.32 15.36 6.96
CA PHE A 84 -46.07 13.92 6.88
C PHE A 84 -44.56 13.63 6.79
N VAL A 85 -44.09 12.68 7.61
CA VAL A 85 -42.70 12.19 7.60
C VAL A 85 -42.65 10.78 7.01
N ALA A 86 -43.37 9.84 7.60
CA ALA A 86 -43.33 8.43 7.20
C ALA A 86 -44.56 7.65 7.65
N THR A 87 -44.74 6.46 7.05
CA THR A 87 -45.69 5.43 7.50
C THR A 87 -44.92 4.17 7.83
N VAL A 88 -45.21 3.55 8.98
CA VAL A 88 -44.57 2.32 9.46
C VAL A 88 -45.66 1.28 9.72
N TYR A 89 -45.50 0.07 9.21
CA TYR A 89 -46.51 -0.98 9.42
C TYR A 89 -46.49 -1.50 10.86
N ALA A 90 -47.67 -1.82 11.38
CA ALA A 90 -47.78 -2.57 12.63
C ALA A 90 -47.13 -3.97 12.47
N PRO A 91 -46.50 -4.52 13.53
CA PRO A 91 -46.55 -4.08 14.92
C PRO A 91 -45.34 -3.25 15.38
N ALA A 92 -44.69 -2.48 14.49
CA ALA A 92 -43.54 -1.65 14.88
C ALA A 92 -43.86 -0.71 16.06
N GLU A 93 -42.86 -0.46 16.90
CA GLU A 93 -42.92 0.36 18.12
C GLU A 93 -41.91 1.52 18.11
N ASP A 94 -41.12 1.61 17.04
CA ASP A 94 -40.09 2.62 16.88
C ASP A 94 -39.93 3.05 15.42
N PHE A 95 -39.36 4.24 15.23
CA PHE A 95 -38.93 4.74 13.94
C PHE A 95 -37.73 5.68 14.09
N ARG A 96 -36.74 5.54 13.22
CA ARG A 96 -35.62 6.47 13.11
C ARG A 96 -35.95 7.52 12.05
N VAL A 97 -36.16 8.76 12.48
CA VAL A 97 -36.26 9.91 11.57
C VAL A 97 -34.84 10.33 11.19
N ASP A 98 -34.58 10.53 9.90
CA ASP A 98 -33.28 10.90 9.37
C ASP A 98 -33.32 12.19 8.53
N ARG A 99 -32.14 12.67 8.12
CA ARG A 99 -31.94 13.87 7.26
C ARG A 99 -32.55 15.15 7.85
N LEU A 100 -32.53 15.25 9.17
CA LEU A 100 -32.90 16.46 9.91
C LEU A 100 -31.78 17.50 9.82
N ASP A 101 -32.14 18.78 9.81
CA ASP A 101 -31.17 19.87 9.88
C ASP A 101 -30.52 19.93 11.28
N SER A 102 -29.25 20.30 11.35
CA SER A 102 -28.49 20.38 12.60
C SER A 102 -28.84 21.61 13.43
N GLY A 103 -28.89 21.43 14.76
CA GLY A 103 -29.19 22.51 15.71
C GLY A 103 -30.66 22.97 15.71
N VAL A 104 -31.57 22.21 15.10
CA VAL A 104 -32.98 22.56 14.94
C VAL A 104 -33.83 21.76 15.93
N GLU A 105 -34.80 22.44 16.56
CA GLU A 105 -35.83 21.78 17.37
C GLU A 105 -36.92 21.20 16.46
N TYR A 106 -37.11 19.90 16.55
CA TYR A 106 -38.20 19.19 15.90
C TYR A 106 -39.22 18.71 16.92
N LYS A 107 -40.48 18.68 16.52
CA LYS A 107 -41.60 18.21 17.32
C LYS A 107 -42.35 17.12 16.57
N PHE A 108 -42.35 15.90 17.10
CA PHE A 108 -42.92 14.73 16.43
C PHE A 108 -44.23 14.26 17.07
N MET A 109 -45.14 13.80 16.23
CA MET A 109 -46.43 13.21 16.60
C MET A 109 -46.62 11.89 15.86
N VAL A 110 -47.07 10.85 16.56
CA VAL A 110 -47.43 9.56 15.96
C VAL A 110 -48.93 9.38 16.06
N ARG A 111 -49.56 8.96 14.95
CA ARG A 111 -50.98 8.58 14.88
C ARG A 111 -51.11 7.15 14.41
N VAL A 112 -52.12 6.44 14.88
CA VAL A 112 -52.39 5.06 14.45
C VAL A 112 -53.51 5.05 13.42
N LYS A 113 -53.36 4.20 12.39
CA LYS A 113 -54.42 3.86 11.45
C LYS A 113 -54.82 2.41 11.66
N ASP A 114 -56.12 2.18 11.80
CA ASP A 114 -56.68 0.84 12.00
C ASP A 114 -56.82 0.05 10.69
N GLU A 115 -57.22 -1.23 10.81
CA GLU A 115 -57.43 -2.13 9.69
C GLU A 115 -58.47 -1.65 8.66
N VAL A 116 -59.46 -0.87 9.11
CA VAL A 116 -60.50 -0.26 8.25
C VAL A 116 -60.08 1.08 7.65
N GLY A 117 -58.87 1.55 7.97
CA GLY A 117 -58.23 2.70 7.35
C GLY A 117 -58.52 4.05 8.02
N LEU A 118 -59.14 4.06 9.20
CA LEU A 118 -59.40 5.28 9.97
C LEU A 118 -58.19 5.61 10.85
N ILE A 119 -57.89 6.90 11.00
CA ILE A 119 -56.79 7.39 11.83
C ILE A 119 -57.35 7.85 13.19
N ASP A 120 -56.67 7.54 14.28
CA ASP A 120 -57.04 7.98 15.64
C ASP A 120 -56.97 9.51 15.82
N ALA A 121 -57.42 10.04 16.96
CA ALA A 121 -57.40 11.47 17.25
C ALA A 121 -56.24 11.90 18.17
N ASN A 122 -55.16 11.13 18.23
CA ASN A 122 -54.01 11.49 19.08
C ASN A 122 -53.29 12.75 18.57
N GLU A 123 -53.04 13.68 19.48
CA GLU A 123 -52.30 14.93 19.24
C GLU A 123 -51.04 15.03 20.12
N LEU A 124 -50.74 13.97 20.90
CA LEU A 124 -49.55 13.95 21.75
C LEU A 124 -48.29 14.07 20.89
N SER A 125 -47.46 15.02 21.25
CA SER A 125 -46.20 15.31 20.57
C SER A 125 -45.08 15.55 21.56
N LEU A 126 -43.87 15.12 21.19
CA LEU A 126 -42.64 15.34 21.94
C LEU A 126 -41.64 16.09 21.07
N SER A 127 -40.82 16.92 21.70
CA SER A 127 -39.77 17.69 21.02
C SER A 127 -38.39 17.13 21.30
N ALA A 128 -37.49 17.27 20.33
CA ALA A 128 -36.06 17.06 20.48
C ALA A 128 -35.29 18.07 19.62
N THR A 129 -34.16 18.56 20.12
CA THR A 129 -33.26 19.44 19.37
C THR A 129 -32.08 18.64 18.86
N THR A 130 -31.88 18.61 17.54
CA THR A 130 -30.69 17.97 16.95
C THR A 130 -29.41 18.66 17.39
N LEU A 131 -28.31 17.93 17.38
CA LEU A 131 -27.00 18.52 17.70
C LEU A 131 -26.64 19.58 16.65
N ALA A 132 -25.99 20.67 17.08
CA ALA A 132 -25.60 21.77 16.19
C ALA A 132 -24.50 21.39 15.18
N LYS A 133 -23.81 20.28 15.43
CA LYS A 133 -22.79 19.70 14.54
C LYS A 133 -22.69 18.20 14.80
N PRO A 134 -22.21 17.40 13.83
CA PRO A 134 -21.95 15.98 14.03
C PRO A 134 -20.91 15.74 15.12
N GLU A 135 -21.05 14.61 15.81
CA GLU A 135 -19.98 14.08 16.66
C GLU A 135 -18.77 13.67 15.81
N ALA A 136 -17.57 13.81 16.36
CA ALA A 136 -16.35 13.43 15.67
C ALA A 136 -16.33 11.90 15.43
N PRO A 137 -15.88 11.45 14.25
CA PRO A 137 -15.84 10.03 13.94
C PRO A 137 -14.77 9.31 14.77
N THR A 138 -14.94 8.00 14.95
CA THR A 138 -13.95 7.14 15.62
C THR A 138 -13.13 6.38 14.59
N LEU A 139 -11.81 6.43 14.73
CA LEU A 139 -10.85 5.80 13.81
C LEU A 139 -10.34 4.47 14.37
N ILE A 140 -10.25 3.44 13.51
CA ILE A 140 -9.61 2.16 13.84
C ILE A 140 -8.64 1.78 12.71
N ASN A 141 -7.44 1.34 13.09
CA ASN A 141 -6.36 0.94 12.17
C ASN A 141 -6.58 -0.37 11.40
N ARG A 142 -7.69 -1.08 11.60
CA ARG A 142 -7.93 -2.38 10.95
C ARG A 142 -8.72 -2.21 9.66
N ALA A 143 -8.04 -2.14 8.51
CA ALA A 143 -8.68 -2.45 7.23
C ALA A 143 -8.69 -3.98 6.99
N ILE A 144 -9.82 -4.50 6.50
CA ILE A 144 -9.99 -5.89 6.06
C ILE A 144 -10.26 -5.85 4.54
N PRO A 145 -9.71 -6.77 3.72
CA PRO A 145 -8.93 -7.95 4.11
C PRO A 145 -7.41 -7.78 3.93
N ASP A 146 -6.67 -8.12 5.00
CA ASP A 146 -5.34 -8.74 5.04
C ASP A 146 -4.39 -8.49 3.86
N LYS A 147 -4.03 -7.23 3.64
CA LYS A 147 -2.61 -6.88 3.57
C LYS A 147 -2.28 -6.03 4.79
N LEU A 148 -2.36 -6.68 5.95
CA LEU A 148 -1.60 -6.29 7.12
C LEU A 148 -0.12 -6.17 6.67
N ASN A 149 0.65 -5.28 7.30
CA ASN A 149 2.07 -4.91 7.10
C ASN A 149 2.32 -3.54 6.46
N ASP A 150 2.43 -2.52 7.31
CA ASP A 150 3.60 -1.68 7.67
C ASP A 150 4.68 -1.32 6.61
N ALA A 151 4.60 -1.77 5.36
CA ALA A 151 5.50 -1.42 4.26
C ALA A 151 4.86 -0.44 3.25
N ILE A 152 3.64 0.03 3.50
CA ILE A 152 2.76 0.58 2.47
C ILE A 152 2.50 2.06 2.79
N ARG A 153 3.04 2.97 1.98
CA ARG A 153 2.72 4.41 2.01
C ARG A 153 1.24 4.74 1.76
N GLU A 154 0.42 3.72 1.55
CA GLU A 154 -0.99 3.78 1.23
C GLU A 154 -1.89 2.96 2.19
N PRO A 155 -1.81 3.19 3.52
CA PRO A 155 -2.63 2.44 4.47
C PRO A 155 -4.11 2.75 4.30
N SER A 156 -4.96 1.82 4.73
CA SER A 156 -6.40 2.03 4.81
C SER A 156 -6.87 2.06 6.25
N PHE A 157 -7.76 2.99 6.59
CA PHE A 157 -8.35 3.12 7.91
C PHE A 157 -9.84 2.83 7.86
N VAL A 158 -10.35 2.15 8.89
CA VAL A 158 -11.79 2.00 9.06
C VAL A 158 -12.29 3.10 9.98
N VAL A 159 -13.26 3.85 9.48
CA VAL A 159 -13.89 4.95 10.20
C VAL A 159 -15.32 4.57 10.57
N PHE A 160 -15.68 4.78 11.84
CA PHE A 160 -17.02 4.61 12.38
C PHE A 160 -17.63 5.95 12.79
N GLY A 161 -18.96 5.98 12.90
CA GLY A 161 -19.70 7.15 13.38
C GLY A 161 -20.06 8.15 12.28
N ALA A 162 -20.08 7.72 11.02
CA ALA A 162 -20.61 8.49 9.90
C ALA A 162 -21.93 7.88 9.40
N ASN A 163 -22.84 8.70 8.89
CA ASN A 163 -24.08 8.27 8.25
C ASN A 163 -23.93 8.31 6.72
N PRO A 164 -24.68 7.51 5.95
CA PRO A 164 -24.64 7.56 4.49
C PRO A 164 -24.89 8.98 3.94
N GLY A 165 -24.02 9.44 3.02
CA GLY A 165 -24.03 10.78 2.43
C GLY A 165 -23.19 11.80 3.18
N ASP A 166 -22.62 11.44 4.32
CA ASP A 166 -21.63 12.28 5.01
C ASP A 166 -20.28 12.22 4.28
N THR A 167 -19.43 13.21 4.53
CA THR A 167 -18.03 13.22 4.08
C THR A 167 -17.12 13.04 5.28
N VAL A 168 -16.19 12.09 5.20
CA VAL A 168 -15.12 11.90 6.19
C VAL A 168 -13.80 12.36 5.60
N THR A 169 -13.05 13.15 6.38
CA THR A 169 -11.73 13.66 5.99
C THR A 169 -10.70 13.21 7.02
N LEU A 170 -9.55 12.70 6.55
CA LEU A 170 -8.40 12.30 7.37
C LEU A 170 -7.27 13.31 7.32
N TYR A 171 -6.57 13.42 8.45
CA TYR A 171 -5.49 14.37 8.71
C TYR A 171 -4.33 13.70 9.45
N THR A 172 -3.12 14.25 9.33
CA THR A 172 -1.93 13.78 10.05
C THR A 172 -1.58 14.58 11.30
N ASP A 173 -2.40 15.57 11.65
CA ASP A 173 -2.21 16.43 12.82
C ASP A 173 -3.49 16.55 13.67
N ALA A 174 -3.30 16.74 14.97
CA ALA A 174 -4.39 16.82 15.95
C ALA A 174 -5.27 18.07 15.81
N ALA A 175 -4.86 19.05 15.00
CA ALA A 175 -5.67 20.23 14.68
C ALA A 175 -6.51 20.03 13.41
N CYS A 176 -6.40 18.88 12.74
CA CYS A 176 -7.08 18.56 11.48
C CYS A 176 -6.83 19.63 10.40
N THR A 177 -5.56 19.95 10.13
CA THR A 177 -5.14 20.97 9.15
C THR A 177 -4.38 20.40 7.95
N ALA A 178 -3.63 19.31 8.14
CA ALA A 178 -2.85 18.60 7.13
C ALA A 178 -3.67 17.42 6.58
N GLN A 179 -4.59 17.72 5.67
CA GLN A 179 -5.45 16.71 5.03
C GLN A 179 -4.63 15.73 4.17
N VAL A 180 -4.96 14.44 4.28
CA VAL A 180 -4.32 13.36 3.51
C VAL A 180 -5.28 12.48 2.73
N ALA A 181 -6.55 12.42 3.12
CA ALA A 181 -7.58 11.68 2.40
C ALA A 181 -8.97 12.23 2.70
N GLN A 182 -9.91 12.04 1.76
CA GLN A 182 -11.32 12.38 1.94
C GLN A 182 -12.21 11.42 1.16
N VAL A 183 -13.35 11.04 1.73
CA VAL A 183 -14.30 10.13 1.10
C VAL A 183 -15.74 10.40 1.53
N GLU A 184 -16.67 10.25 0.60
CA GLU A 184 -18.12 10.28 0.88
C GLU A 184 -18.59 8.88 1.30
N THR A 185 -19.37 8.81 2.36
CA THR A 185 -19.81 7.57 2.97
C THR A 185 -21.02 7.00 2.23
N LYS A 186 -21.04 5.69 1.96
CA LYS A 186 -22.23 4.98 1.46
C LYS A 186 -22.94 4.18 2.55
N TYR A 187 -22.23 3.90 3.64
CA TYR A 187 -22.65 3.07 4.76
C TYR A 187 -22.22 3.71 6.07
N SER A 188 -22.65 3.12 7.20
CA SER A 188 -22.35 3.61 8.54
C SER A 188 -20.89 3.40 9.00
N PHE A 189 -20.11 2.66 8.20
CA PHE A 189 -18.67 2.50 8.32
C PHE A 189 -18.05 2.50 6.93
N LEU A 190 -16.80 2.91 6.82
CA LEU A 190 -16.07 2.92 5.55
C LEU A 190 -14.60 2.60 5.74
N SER A 191 -13.96 2.13 4.68
CA SER A 191 -12.51 2.08 4.54
C SER A 191 -12.06 3.29 3.73
N ILE A 192 -11.13 4.07 4.27
CA ILE A 192 -10.51 5.20 3.58
C ILE A 192 -9.04 4.88 3.34
N LYS A 193 -8.63 4.90 2.07
CA LYS A 193 -7.24 4.74 1.66
C LYS A 193 -6.54 6.10 1.74
N VAL A 194 -5.40 6.14 2.42
CA VAL A 194 -4.46 7.26 2.35
C VAL A 194 -3.49 6.99 1.21
N GLU A 195 -2.98 8.02 0.56
CA GLU A 195 -1.98 7.88 -0.51
C GLU A 195 -0.75 8.73 -0.18
N ASN A 196 0.42 8.28 -0.63
CA ASN A 196 1.66 9.04 -0.63
C ASN A 196 2.20 9.47 0.75
N LEU A 197 2.08 8.63 1.79
CA LEU A 197 2.77 8.90 3.06
C LEU A 197 4.29 8.93 2.86
N ALA A 198 5.00 9.78 3.60
CA ALA A 198 6.45 9.84 3.64
C ALA A 198 7.00 8.69 4.50
N LEU A 199 8.07 8.00 4.06
CA LEU A 199 8.79 7.01 4.86
C LEU A 199 9.30 7.62 6.19
N ASP A 200 9.65 6.74 7.12
CA ASP A 200 10.35 7.08 8.38
C ASP A 200 9.58 8.01 9.31
N THR A 201 8.26 8.00 9.19
CA THR A 201 7.35 8.81 9.99
C THR A 201 6.35 7.92 10.71
N ASN A 202 6.28 8.06 12.03
CA ASN A 202 5.17 7.54 12.81
C ASN A 202 3.99 8.52 12.67
N TYR A 203 2.93 8.07 12.00
CA TYR A 203 1.76 8.87 11.75
C TYR A 203 0.70 8.67 12.83
N LYS A 204 0.11 9.78 13.26
CA LYS A 204 -1.16 9.80 13.98
C LYS A 204 -2.22 10.38 13.06
N PHE A 205 -3.22 9.58 12.74
CA PHE A 205 -4.32 9.99 11.90
C PHE A 205 -5.51 10.46 12.73
N TYR A 206 -6.00 11.64 12.38
CA TYR A 206 -7.16 12.27 12.96
C TYR A 206 -8.23 12.43 11.88
N ALA A 207 -9.49 12.58 12.29
CA ALA A 207 -10.61 12.61 11.36
C ALA A 207 -11.63 13.69 11.71
N THR A 208 -12.27 14.25 10.69
CA THR A 208 -13.51 15.02 10.83
C THR A 208 -14.62 14.39 9.99
N ARG A 209 -15.86 14.58 10.42
CA ARG A 209 -17.08 14.24 9.67
C ARG A 209 -17.82 15.52 9.31
N THR A 210 -18.22 15.65 8.06
CA THR A 210 -19.14 16.67 7.57
C THR A 210 -20.45 16.00 7.19
N ASN A 211 -21.57 16.43 7.76
CA ASN A 211 -22.85 15.81 7.48
C ASN A 211 -23.38 16.20 6.08
N ILE A 212 -24.48 15.57 5.66
CA ILE A 212 -25.13 15.84 4.36
C ILE A 212 -25.60 17.30 4.18
N HIS A 213 -25.71 18.09 5.24
CA HIS A 213 -26.10 19.50 5.22
C HIS A 213 -24.90 20.47 5.24
N GLY A 214 -23.67 19.95 5.41
CA GLY A 214 -22.44 20.73 5.39
C GLY A 214 -21.88 21.11 6.77
N ASP A 215 -22.51 20.68 7.87
CA ASP A 215 -22.02 20.95 9.22
C ASP A 215 -20.88 19.99 9.57
N GLN A 216 -19.75 20.53 10.04
CA GLN A 216 -18.53 19.77 10.33
C GLN A 216 -18.38 19.51 11.84
N SER A 217 -17.91 18.31 12.18
CA SER A 217 -17.56 17.92 13.54
C SER A 217 -16.29 18.62 14.02
N ASP A 218 -16.01 18.53 15.32
CA ASP A 218 -14.65 18.75 15.79
C ASP A 218 -13.69 17.69 15.25
N CYS A 219 -12.38 17.97 15.34
CA CYS A 219 -11.33 16.99 15.09
C CYS A 219 -11.44 15.83 16.09
N SER A 220 -11.23 14.60 15.62
CA SER A 220 -11.26 13.41 16.49
C SER A 220 -10.21 13.51 17.60
N THR A 221 -10.54 13.06 18.81
CA THR A 221 -9.56 12.94 19.91
C THR A 221 -8.92 11.56 19.96
N VAL A 222 -9.64 10.54 19.47
CA VAL A 222 -9.11 9.21 19.18
C VAL A 222 -8.42 9.27 17.82
N PHE A 223 -7.22 8.70 17.75
CA PHE A 223 -6.40 8.65 16.54
C PHE A 223 -6.00 7.22 16.22
N GLY A 224 -5.67 7.01 14.96
CA GLY A 224 -5.08 5.79 14.44
C GLY A 224 -3.58 5.95 14.31
N GLU A 225 -2.79 5.07 14.91
CA GLU A 225 -1.33 5.08 14.75
C GLU A 225 -0.89 4.22 13.56
N TYR A 226 0.03 4.73 12.75
CA TYR A 226 0.63 3.96 11.68
C TYR A 226 2.14 4.18 11.69
N ASN A 227 2.87 3.14 12.08
CA ASN A 227 4.32 3.12 11.96
C ASN A 227 4.65 2.63 10.57
N LEU A 228 5.00 3.56 9.68
CA LEU A 228 5.54 3.18 8.39
C LEU A 228 6.97 2.70 8.61
N LEU A 229 7.24 1.44 8.27
CA LEU A 229 8.53 0.81 8.50
C LEU A 229 9.66 1.59 7.82
N THR A 230 10.70 1.85 8.60
CA THR A 230 11.95 2.46 8.19
C THR A 230 12.94 1.37 7.82
N CYS A 231 13.64 1.53 6.68
CA CYS A 231 14.77 0.67 6.41
C CYS A 231 15.86 0.85 7.47
N PRO A 232 16.58 -0.20 7.87
CA PRO A 232 17.69 -0.06 8.81
C PRO A 232 18.74 0.95 8.30
N ASP A 233 19.50 1.55 9.22
CA ASP A 233 20.53 2.52 8.83
C ASP A 233 21.52 1.91 7.83
N GLY A 234 21.80 2.68 6.76
CA GLY A 234 22.64 2.23 5.65
C GLY A 234 21.91 1.36 4.61
N TYR A 235 20.60 1.13 4.74
CA TYR A 235 19.77 0.45 3.75
C TYR A 235 18.89 1.45 3.00
N ILE A 236 18.46 1.09 1.79
CA ILE A 236 17.47 1.80 1.00
C ILE A 236 16.24 0.91 0.75
N TYR A 237 15.10 1.52 0.49
CA TYR A 237 13.86 0.81 0.19
C TYR A 237 13.78 0.38 -1.29
N VAL A 238 13.40 -0.88 -1.52
CA VAL A 238 13.08 -1.41 -2.86
C VAL A 238 11.59 -1.77 -2.90
N PRO A 239 10.78 -1.12 -3.76
CA PRO A 239 9.34 -1.33 -3.81
C PRO A 239 8.94 -2.69 -4.40
N GLU A 240 7.65 -3.04 -4.28
CA GLU A 240 7.06 -4.13 -5.07
C GLU A 240 7.28 -3.89 -6.56
N SER A 241 7.47 -4.99 -7.27
CA SER A 241 7.53 -5.00 -8.72
C SER A 241 6.17 -5.46 -9.28
N PRO A 242 5.68 -4.85 -10.38
CA PRO A 242 4.44 -5.29 -11.02
C PRO A 242 4.60 -6.59 -11.82
N VAL A 243 5.81 -7.12 -12.00
CA VAL A 243 6.12 -8.23 -12.92
C VAL A 243 6.88 -9.39 -12.28
N ILE A 244 7.88 -9.11 -11.45
CA ILE A 244 8.52 -10.07 -10.54
C ILE A 244 7.71 -10.13 -9.25
N ALA A 245 7.25 -11.32 -8.89
CA ALA A 245 6.54 -11.55 -7.64
C ALA A 245 7.47 -11.35 -6.44
N GLY A 246 6.91 -10.82 -5.35
CA GLY A 246 7.62 -10.66 -4.10
C GLY A 246 7.33 -9.33 -3.44
N ASN A 247 7.64 -9.31 -2.15
CA ASN A 247 7.35 -8.23 -1.23
C ASN A 247 8.46 -7.17 -1.19
N PRO A 248 8.17 -5.88 -0.93
CA PRO A 248 9.20 -4.88 -0.69
C PRO A 248 10.19 -5.33 0.37
N PHE A 249 11.41 -4.84 0.23
CA PHE A 249 12.50 -5.15 1.12
C PHE A 249 13.45 -3.96 1.20
N CYS A 250 14.29 -3.95 2.22
CA CYS A 250 15.38 -3.00 2.34
C CYS A 250 16.67 -3.68 1.91
N ILE A 251 17.56 -2.95 1.25
CA ILE A 251 18.86 -3.47 0.79
C ILE A 251 19.98 -2.51 1.17
N MET A 252 21.15 -3.04 1.55
CA MET A 252 22.31 -2.19 1.84
C MET A 252 22.63 -1.26 0.66
N LYS A 253 22.79 0.02 0.99
CA LYS A 253 23.11 1.13 0.07
C LYS A 253 24.47 0.96 -0.63
N TYR A 254 25.43 0.40 0.08
CA TYR A 254 26.77 0.10 -0.40
C TYR A 254 27.03 -1.42 -0.26
N GLU A 255 27.99 -1.95 -1.02
CA GLU A 255 28.52 -3.30 -0.77
C GLU A 255 28.98 -3.41 0.70
N ALA A 256 28.70 -4.56 1.33
CA ALA A 256 28.90 -4.74 2.77
C ALA A 256 30.35 -4.48 3.19
N LYS A 257 30.53 -3.84 4.34
CA LYS A 257 31.80 -3.59 5.02
C LYS A 257 31.90 -4.51 6.24
N ALA A 258 33.07 -5.07 6.49
CA ALA A 258 33.33 -5.75 7.74
C ALA A 258 33.62 -4.70 8.80
N TRP A 259 32.87 -4.67 9.89
CA TRP A 259 33.04 -3.66 10.94
C TRP A 259 32.77 -4.24 12.33
N ALA A 260 33.17 -3.51 13.36
CA ALA A 260 32.84 -3.79 14.75
C ALA A 260 32.36 -2.51 15.44
N ASP A 261 31.27 -2.61 16.18
CA ASP A 261 30.72 -1.51 16.98
C ASP A 261 31.62 -1.28 18.21
N ILE A 262 32.55 -0.32 18.12
CA ILE A 262 33.55 -0.06 19.16
C ILE A 262 32.98 0.89 20.22
N ASP A 263 32.12 1.82 19.83
CA ASP A 263 31.54 2.83 20.74
C ASP A 263 30.12 2.51 21.26
N ASN A 264 29.48 1.45 20.75
CA ASN A 264 28.17 0.91 21.13
C ASN A 264 26.98 1.82 20.76
N ASP A 265 27.07 2.52 19.64
CA ASP A 265 25.97 3.33 19.11
C ASP A 265 25.12 2.59 18.03
N ASN A 266 25.54 1.39 17.63
CA ASN A 266 24.98 0.59 16.54
C ASN A 266 24.99 1.27 15.15
N LEU A 267 25.92 2.19 14.90
CA LEU A 267 26.09 2.87 13.61
C LEU A 267 27.41 2.49 12.95
N VAL A 268 27.41 2.37 11.62
CA VAL A 268 28.61 1.97 10.87
C VAL A 268 29.51 3.17 10.59
N ASP A 269 30.52 3.36 11.43
CA ASP A 269 31.43 4.50 11.32
C ASP A 269 32.71 4.25 10.51
N ALA A 270 33.27 5.34 9.98
CA ALA A 270 34.50 5.30 9.18
C ALA A 270 35.72 4.75 9.95
N SER A 271 35.76 4.93 11.28
CA SER A 271 36.84 4.41 12.14
C SER A 271 36.68 2.95 12.53
N GLU A 272 35.53 2.36 12.24
CA GLU A 272 35.12 1.03 12.74
C GLU A 272 35.09 -0.03 11.64
N VAL A 273 35.10 0.40 10.38
CA VAL A 273 35.22 -0.48 9.22
C VAL A 273 36.66 -0.95 9.02
N ASP A 274 36.81 -2.21 8.63
CA ASP A 274 38.07 -2.72 8.09
C ASP A 274 38.37 -2.03 6.74
N ASN A 275 39.48 -1.29 6.69
CA ASN A 275 39.72 -0.36 5.60
C ASN A 275 40.02 -1.05 4.26
N ASP A 276 40.63 -2.24 4.26
CA ASP A 276 40.94 -3.01 3.05
C ASP A 276 39.90 -4.10 2.71
N GLY A 277 38.98 -4.39 3.63
CA GLY A 277 37.90 -5.36 3.44
C GLY A 277 38.37 -6.82 3.38
N CYS A 278 39.62 -7.10 3.75
CA CYS A 278 40.22 -8.44 3.74
C CYS A 278 40.94 -8.80 5.06
N GLY A 279 41.01 -7.89 6.03
CA GLY A 279 41.69 -8.08 7.32
C GLY A 279 43.22 -8.27 7.22
N GLU A 280 43.77 -8.28 6.01
CA GLU A 280 45.20 -8.40 5.73
C GLU A 280 45.53 -7.81 4.36
N ALA A 281 46.70 -7.16 4.26
CA ALA A 281 47.12 -6.47 3.03
C ALA A 281 47.26 -7.37 1.80
N SER A 282 47.47 -8.69 1.99
CA SER A 282 47.60 -9.64 0.88
C SER A 282 46.26 -10.15 0.35
N CYS A 283 45.18 -10.01 1.11
CA CYS A 283 43.83 -10.45 0.77
C CYS A 283 43.77 -11.90 0.23
N VAL A 284 44.34 -12.86 0.96
CA VAL A 284 44.39 -14.29 0.56
C VAL A 284 43.70 -15.23 1.57
N THR A 285 43.56 -14.81 2.83
CA THR A 285 42.91 -15.59 3.88
C THR A 285 41.40 -15.62 3.69
N LYS A 286 40.86 -16.82 3.48
CA LYS A 286 39.42 -17.03 3.32
C LYS A 286 38.69 -16.95 4.66
N ASN A 287 37.49 -16.36 4.65
CA ASN A 287 36.60 -16.21 5.81
C ASN A 287 37.30 -15.61 7.04
N TRP A 288 38.24 -14.70 6.79
CA TRP A 288 39.13 -14.09 7.79
C TRP A 288 38.36 -13.45 8.96
N ALA A 289 37.26 -12.76 8.67
CA ALA A 289 36.46 -11.99 9.62
C ALA A 289 35.75 -12.85 10.70
N SER A 290 35.57 -14.16 10.46
CA SER A 290 34.99 -15.08 11.44
C SER A 290 35.83 -15.22 12.72
N ALA A 291 37.13 -14.89 12.66
CA ALA A 291 38.02 -14.88 13.82
C ALA A 291 37.90 -13.60 14.69
N PHE A 292 37.18 -12.58 14.22
CA PHE A 292 37.20 -11.23 14.78
C PHE A 292 35.82 -10.71 15.23
N ASN A 293 34.77 -11.54 15.17
CA ASN A 293 33.38 -11.17 15.50
C ASN A 293 32.89 -9.91 14.76
N LEU A 294 33.30 -9.75 13.49
CA LEU A 294 32.85 -8.62 12.66
C LEU A 294 31.44 -8.88 12.12
N SER A 295 30.65 -7.82 12.04
CA SER A 295 29.32 -7.82 11.42
C SER A 295 29.37 -7.12 10.06
N PRO A 296 28.43 -7.40 9.15
CA PRO A 296 28.31 -6.64 7.91
C PRO A 296 27.63 -5.30 8.18
N GLY A 297 28.16 -4.23 7.60
CA GLY A 297 27.61 -2.87 7.68
C GLY A 297 27.60 -2.19 6.32
N SER A 298 26.79 -1.14 6.14
CA SER A 298 26.69 -0.42 4.87
C SER A 298 27.06 1.04 5.05
N THR A 299 28.22 1.43 4.51
CA THR A 299 28.70 2.81 4.56
C THR A 299 29.56 3.11 3.34
N ALA A 300 29.81 4.39 3.09
CA ALA A 300 30.67 4.81 2.01
C ALA A 300 32.16 4.52 2.27
N TYR A 301 32.56 4.37 3.52
CA TYR A 301 33.94 4.20 3.94
C TYR A 301 34.39 2.73 3.88
N GLY A 302 35.71 2.52 3.78
CA GLY A 302 36.32 1.19 3.69
C GLY A 302 36.03 0.46 2.37
N GLN A 303 36.89 -0.50 2.02
CA GLN A 303 36.64 -1.38 0.88
C GLN A 303 35.56 -2.43 1.21
N PRO A 304 34.87 -2.97 0.20
CA PRO A 304 33.91 -4.05 0.40
C PRO A 304 34.54 -5.26 1.10
N TRP A 305 33.78 -5.93 1.95
CA TRP A 305 34.15 -7.18 2.60
C TRP A 305 34.25 -8.29 1.55
N ARG A 306 35.48 -8.77 1.36
CA ARG A 306 35.86 -9.77 0.35
C ARG A 306 36.55 -10.96 1.00
N MET A 307 36.95 -11.93 0.18
CA MET A 307 37.55 -13.18 0.63
C MET A 307 36.63 -13.95 1.59
N ILE A 308 35.33 -13.91 1.31
CA ILE A 308 34.26 -14.60 2.02
C ILE A 308 33.55 -15.58 1.09
N THR A 309 33.17 -16.76 1.59
CA THR A 309 32.34 -17.71 0.84
C THR A 309 30.87 -17.29 0.86
N ALA A 310 30.08 -17.72 -0.13
CA ALA A 310 28.65 -17.39 -0.18
C ALA A 310 27.88 -17.84 1.08
N GLU A 311 28.20 -19.02 1.61
CA GLU A 311 27.63 -19.51 2.88
C GLU A 311 27.99 -18.60 4.06
N ALA A 312 29.25 -18.19 4.18
CA ALA A 312 29.69 -17.30 5.24
C ALA A 312 29.09 -15.89 5.10
N ALA A 313 28.92 -15.38 3.87
CA ALA A 313 28.26 -14.11 3.60
C ALA A 313 26.79 -14.15 4.02
N LYS A 314 26.08 -15.25 3.71
CA LYS A 314 24.70 -15.47 4.17
C LYS A 314 24.62 -15.51 5.70
N THR A 315 25.49 -16.28 6.35
CA THR A 315 25.57 -16.32 7.82
C THR A 315 25.87 -14.94 8.42
N ALA A 316 26.75 -14.16 7.80
CA ALA A 316 27.04 -12.80 8.24
C ALA A 316 25.80 -11.91 8.17
N CYS A 317 25.03 -11.94 7.07
CA CYS A 317 23.78 -11.19 6.98
C CYS A 317 22.74 -11.64 8.01
N GLN A 318 22.54 -12.95 8.18
CA GLN A 318 21.60 -13.50 9.16
C GLN A 318 21.99 -13.17 10.61
N SER A 319 23.27 -12.90 10.89
CA SER A 319 23.74 -12.50 12.23
C SER A 319 23.23 -11.12 12.67
N LEU A 320 22.74 -10.28 11.74
CA LEU A 320 22.17 -8.97 12.05
C LEU A 320 20.79 -9.06 12.74
N GLY A 321 20.14 -10.22 12.71
CA GLY A 321 18.88 -10.48 13.40
C GLY A 321 17.82 -11.11 12.51
N GLU A 322 16.60 -11.21 13.05
CA GLU A 322 15.47 -11.75 12.30
C GLU A 322 15.18 -10.91 11.04
N ASN A 323 14.80 -11.59 9.96
CA ASN A 323 14.50 -11.03 8.64
C ASN A 323 15.69 -10.44 7.85
N TYR A 324 16.90 -10.46 8.40
CA TYR A 324 18.10 -10.18 7.61
C TYR A 324 18.57 -11.42 6.87
N ASP A 325 19.00 -11.25 5.62
CA ASP A 325 19.51 -12.34 4.80
C ASP A 325 20.45 -11.81 3.69
N LEU A 326 21.11 -12.73 2.98
CA LEU A 326 21.75 -12.42 1.71
C LEU A 326 20.68 -12.09 0.65
N VAL A 327 20.99 -11.17 -0.26
CA VAL A 327 20.12 -10.87 -1.41
C VAL A 327 19.84 -12.14 -2.21
N SER A 328 18.57 -12.41 -2.47
CA SER A 328 18.13 -13.45 -3.40
C SER A 328 18.10 -12.97 -4.85
N ASN A 329 18.07 -13.89 -5.82
CA ASN A 329 18.02 -13.54 -7.23
C ASN A 329 16.77 -12.71 -7.59
N ASP A 330 15.60 -13.04 -7.01
CA ASP A 330 14.36 -12.28 -7.23
C ASP A 330 14.42 -10.87 -6.61
N GLU A 331 15.06 -10.71 -5.45
CA GLU A 331 15.31 -9.39 -4.85
C GLU A 331 16.26 -8.56 -5.73
N TRP A 332 17.35 -9.16 -6.22
CA TRP A 332 18.24 -8.48 -7.16
C TRP A 332 17.52 -8.07 -8.44
N MET A 333 16.72 -8.95 -9.03
CA MET A 333 16.01 -8.65 -10.28
C MET A 333 14.99 -7.53 -10.10
N ARG A 334 14.36 -7.42 -8.93
CA ARG A 334 13.47 -6.29 -8.59
C ARG A 334 14.21 -4.97 -8.48
N LEU A 335 15.38 -4.99 -7.83
CA LEU A 335 16.28 -3.84 -7.81
C LEU A 335 16.71 -3.45 -9.23
N ALA A 336 17.15 -4.41 -10.05
CA ALA A 336 17.63 -4.17 -11.40
C ALA A 336 16.53 -3.62 -12.32
N GLU A 337 15.30 -4.15 -12.23
CA GLU A 337 14.12 -3.59 -12.91
C GLU A 337 13.89 -2.13 -12.53
N ASN A 338 13.93 -1.82 -11.22
CA ASN A 338 13.71 -0.47 -10.74
C ASN A 338 14.77 0.48 -11.31
N ILE A 339 16.04 0.10 -11.22
CA ILE A 339 17.18 0.85 -11.77
C ILE A 339 17.02 1.10 -13.27
N GLU A 340 16.66 0.08 -14.04
CA GLU A 340 16.50 0.14 -15.50
C GLU A 340 15.44 1.16 -15.92
N LYS A 341 14.39 1.35 -15.12
CA LYS A 341 13.29 2.30 -15.38
C LYS A 341 13.65 3.76 -15.10
N GLN A 342 14.71 4.05 -14.36
CA GLN A 342 15.02 5.44 -13.98
C GLN A 342 15.90 6.12 -15.03
N SER A 343 15.42 7.24 -15.57
CA SER A 343 16.15 7.98 -16.60
C SER A 343 17.54 8.47 -16.16
N MET A 344 17.73 8.76 -14.86
CA MET A 344 19.02 9.21 -14.31
C MET A 344 20.10 8.13 -14.36
N ASN A 345 19.73 6.86 -14.47
CA ASN A 345 20.68 5.74 -14.53
C ASN A 345 21.21 5.49 -15.95
N TRP A 346 20.71 6.23 -16.94
CA TRP A 346 21.14 6.15 -18.33
C TRP A 346 22.03 7.34 -18.68
N SER A 347 23.13 7.08 -19.37
CA SER A 347 24.10 8.10 -19.84
C SER A 347 23.50 9.22 -20.69
N SER A 348 22.34 9.02 -21.28
CA SER A 348 21.63 10.05 -22.05
C SER A 348 20.60 10.85 -21.23
N GLY A 349 20.32 10.45 -19.99
CA GLY A 349 19.19 10.96 -19.21
C GLY A 349 17.83 10.49 -19.74
N SER A 350 17.79 9.39 -20.50
CA SER A 350 16.56 8.85 -21.09
C SER A 350 16.63 7.32 -21.15
N VAL A 351 15.58 6.67 -20.65
CA VAL A 351 15.47 5.21 -20.57
C VAL A 351 15.65 4.58 -21.95
N GLY A 352 16.55 3.59 -22.05
CA GLY A 352 16.85 2.87 -23.30
C GLY A 352 17.81 3.58 -24.26
N SER A 353 18.14 4.85 -24.03
CA SER A 353 19.04 5.63 -24.89
C SER A 353 20.42 5.79 -24.26
N GLY A 354 21.47 5.75 -25.08
CA GLY A 354 22.84 5.53 -24.59
C GLY A 354 22.99 4.12 -24.00
N CYS A 355 23.67 4.02 -22.87
CA CYS A 355 23.78 2.84 -22.02
C CYS A 355 23.45 3.15 -20.56
N LEU A 356 22.98 2.13 -19.84
CA LEU A 356 22.87 2.10 -18.40
C LEU A 356 24.28 2.11 -17.79
N PHE A 357 24.45 2.80 -16.66
CA PHE A 357 25.74 2.85 -15.99
C PHE A 357 26.21 1.46 -15.54
N ARG A 358 27.53 1.26 -15.48
CA ARG A 358 28.20 -0.02 -15.16
C ARG A 358 29.27 0.10 -14.08
N GLY A 359 29.37 1.26 -13.44
CA GLY A 359 30.33 1.52 -12.38
C GLY A 359 31.79 1.38 -12.80
N ASN A 360 32.62 1.06 -11.80
CA ASN A 360 34.03 0.77 -11.97
C ASN A 360 34.17 -0.62 -12.60
N ASN A 361 34.53 -0.72 -13.88
CA ASN A 361 34.61 -2.00 -14.57
C ASN A 361 35.93 -2.19 -15.33
N GLY A 362 36.88 -1.26 -15.17
CA GLY A 362 38.18 -1.31 -15.84
C GLY A 362 38.16 -0.69 -17.24
N VAL A 363 37.06 -0.06 -17.64
CA VAL A 363 36.92 0.63 -18.93
C VAL A 363 36.42 2.04 -18.71
N SER A 364 37.17 3.03 -19.19
CA SER A 364 36.72 4.43 -19.23
C SER A 364 35.80 4.67 -20.43
N SER A 365 34.53 4.96 -20.16
CA SER A 365 33.51 5.24 -21.19
C SER A 365 32.47 6.26 -20.70
N ILE A 366 31.43 6.53 -21.50
CA ILE A 366 30.29 7.35 -21.06
C ILE A 366 29.40 6.65 -20.02
N CYS A 367 29.56 5.34 -19.81
CA CYS A 367 28.73 4.52 -18.92
C CYS A 367 29.52 3.80 -17.84
N SER A 368 30.84 3.92 -17.84
CA SER A 368 31.71 3.21 -16.92
C SER A 368 33.02 3.96 -16.71
N TYR A 369 33.77 3.58 -15.69
CA TYR A 369 35.09 4.15 -15.42
C TYR A 369 36.08 3.07 -15.01
N ASP A 370 37.35 3.45 -15.01
CA ASP A 370 38.46 2.61 -14.56
C ASP A 370 39.19 3.31 -13.42
N ALA A 371 39.00 2.82 -12.20
CA ALA A 371 39.77 3.27 -11.05
C ALA A 371 41.12 2.51 -10.91
N GLY A 372 41.34 1.46 -11.69
CA GLY A 372 42.51 0.56 -11.64
C GLY A 372 42.53 -0.37 -10.41
N VAL A 373 41.67 -0.11 -9.43
CA VAL A 373 41.51 -0.84 -8.17
C VAL A 373 40.04 -0.83 -7.77
N ILE A 374 39.70 -1.53 -6.70
CA ILE A 374 38.39 -1.37 -6.03
C ILE A 374 38.27 0.05 -5.51
N ASP A 375 37.17 0.69 -5.86
CA ASP A 375 36.84 2.05 -5.48
C ASP A 375 36.00 2.07 -4.20
N ALA A 376 36.19 3.10 -3.39
CA ALA A 376 35.58 3.26 -2.08
C ALA A 376 35.59 4.73 -1.64
N GLY A 377 34.85 5.06 -0.58
CA GLY A 377 34.79 6.40 -0.02
C GLY A 377 33.65 7.25 -0.58
N ILE A 378 33.61 8.50 -0.13
CA ILE A 378 32.57 9.49 -0.47
C ILE A 378 32.78 10.19 -1.82
N GLY A 379 33.97 10.05 -2.42
CA GLY A 379 34.36 10.71 -3.67
C GLY A 379 34.24 9.84 -4.92
N ARG A 380 33.50 8.73 -4.84
CA ARG A 380 33.32 7.77 -5.95
C ARG A 380 32.71 8.43 -7.17
N ASN A 381 33.04 7.88 -8.33
CA ASN A 381 32.53 8.37 -9.60
C ASN A 381 30.99 8.21 -9.66
N PRO A 382 30.23 9.24 -10.09
CA PRO A 382 28.77 9.15 -10.20
C PRO A 382 28.24 8.02 -11.08
N LEU A 383 29.07 7.48 -12.00
CA LEU A 383 28.72 6.31 -12.82
C LEU A 383 28.60 4.99 -12.02
N ALA A 384 28.93 4.99 -10.72
CA ALA A 384 28.66 3.88 -9.81
C ALA A 384 27.37 4.05 -8.99
N MET A 385 26.68 5.20 -9.12
CA MET A 385 25.47 5.51 -8.39
C MET A 385 24.23 5.22 -9.25
N TYR A 386 23.22 4.60 -8.64
CA TYR A 386 21.92 4.38 -9.25
C TYR A 386 20.80 4.98 -8.41
N GLU A 387 19.89 5.69 -9.06
CA GLU A 387 18.59 6.07 -8.52
C GLU A 387 17.69 4.83 -8.41
N VAL A 388 17.07 4.66 -7.26
CA VAL A 388 15.99 3.70 -7.01
C VAL A 388 14.77 4.50 -6.56
N SER A 389 13.63 4.30 -7.21
CA SER A 389 12.42 5.11 -7.01
C SER A 389 11.23 4.24 -6.64
N ASP A 390 10.47 4.65 -5.63
CA ASP A 390 9.16 4.08 -5.30
C ASP A 390 8.00 4.81 -5.98
N GLY A 391 8.32 5.76 -6.89
CA GLY A 391 7.35 6.62 -7.57
C GLY A 391 6.93 7.86 -6.79
N ILE A 392 7.33 7.97 -5.51
CA ILE A 392 7.03 9.12 -4.63
C ILE A 392 8.32 9.85 -4.25
N SER A 393 9.35 9.08 -3.92
CA SER A 393 10.68 9.55 -3.57
C SER A 393 11.73 8.69 -4.25
N SER A 394 12.99 9.10 -4.13
CA SER A 394 14.08 8.33 -4.70
C SER A 394 15.28 8.34 -3.78
N GLU A 395 15.91 7.19 -3.70
CA GLU A 395 17.14 6.95 -2.95
C GLU A 395 18.25 6.56 -3.92
N PHE A 396 19.48 6.56 -3.42
CA PHE A 396 20.65 6.22 -4.23
C PHE A 396 21.37 5.00 -3.67
N ILE A 397 21.63 4.02 -4.52
CA ILE A 397 22.41 2.83 -4.24
C ILE A 397 23.70 2.85 -5.06
N TRP A 398 24.77 2.25 -4.54
CA TRP A 398 26.09 2.30 -5.16
C TRP A 398 26.62 0.91 -5.51
N ASP A 399 27.45 0.87 -6.54
CA ASP A 399 28.25 -0.30 -6.94
C ASP A 399 27.41 -1.57 -7.16
N VAL A 400 26.18 -1.41 -7.69
CA VAL A 400 25.33 -2.56 -8.10
C VAL A 400 25.91 -3.26 -9.32
N ALA A 401 26.66 -2.52 -10.15
CA ALA A 401 27.45 -3.10 -11.24
C ALA A 401 28.87 -2.55 -11.18
N GLY A 402 29.83 -3.44 -11.46
CA GLY A 402 31.24 -3.11 -11.29
C GLY A 402 31.67 -3.11 -9.83
N ASN A 403 32.87 -2.62 -9.57
CA ASN A 403 33.57 -2.65 -8.30
C ASN A 403 33.88 -4.07 -7.81
N VAL A 404 32.97 -4.74 -7.09
CA VAL A 404 33.04 -6.18 -6.87
C VAL A 404 31.78 -6.89 -7.36
N ALA A 405 31.94 -8.12 -7.85
CA ALA A 405 30.77 -8.96 -8.07
C ALA A 405 30.17 -9.33 -6.71
N GLU A 406 28.88 -9.62 -6.66
CA GLU A 406 28.23 -9.89 -5.37
C GLU A 406 27.69 -11.30 -5.29
N TRP A 407 27.89 -11.95 -4.14
CA TRP A 407 27.22 -13.19 -3.79
C TRP A 407 25.71 -12.98 -3.73
N ILE A 408 24.98 -13.89 -4.37
CA ILE A 408 23.53 -13.88 -4.40
C ILE A 408 23.05 -15.29 -4.06
N ASP A 409 21.95 -15.37 -3.32
CA ASP A 409 21.23 -16.61 -3.08
C ASP A 409 20.26 -16.87 -4.24
N TRP A 410 20.16 -18.10 -4.75
CA TRP A 410 19.22 -18.36 -5.84
C TRP A 410 17.77 -18.13 -5.37
N ILE A 411 17.42 -18.66 -4.20
CA ILE A 411 16.14 -18.50 -3.52
C ILE A 411 16.38 -18.10 -2.06
N ALA A 412 15.47 -17.30 -1.50
CA ALA A 412 15.42 -16.93 -0.10
C ALA A 412 15.10 -18.13 0.85
N ASP A 413 16.08 -19.01 1.09
CA ASP A 413 15.97 -20.16 2.01
C ASP A 413 16.89 -19.99 3.24
N ASP A 414 16.87 -20.92 4.20
CA ASP A 414 17.73 -20.85 5.40
C ASP A 414 19.22 -20.99 5.07
N GLY A 415 19.55 -21.81 4.05
CA GLY A 415 20.91 -22.07 3.58
C GLY A 415 21.17 -21.51 2.17
N ILE A 416 22.44 -21.40 1.78
CA ILE A 416 22.78 -20.91 0.44
C ILE A 416 22.29 -21.90 -0.63
N THR A 417 21.52 -21.41 -1.58
CA THR A 417 21.02 -22.18 -2.70
C THR A 417 21.75 -21.82 -3.99
N GLY A 418 22.06 -22.85 -4.78
CA GLY A 418 22.67 -22.68 -6.09
C GLY A 418 21.63 -22.67 -7.21
N SER A 419 22.10 -22.38 -8.41
CA SER A 419 21.34 -22.48 -9.64
C SER A 419 20.70 -23.87 -9.81
N PRO A 420 19.43 -23.94 -10.24
CA PRO A 420 18.72 -25.21 -10.45
C PRO A 420 19.28 -26.02 -11.62
N TYR A 421 20.06 -25.41 -12.51
CA TYR A 421 20.55 -26.04 -13.73
C TYR A 421 22.05 -25.80 -13.95
N ASN A 422 22.76 -26.83 -14.39
CA ASN A 422 24.13 -26.69 -14.91
C ASN A 422 24.08 -26.23 -16.37
N CYS A 423 24.80 -25.14 -16.68
CA CYS A 423 24.77 -24.50 -17.99
C CYS A 423 26.19 -24.31 -18.48
N HIS A 424 26.71 -25.20 -19.33
CA HIS A 424 28.12 -25.20 -19.71
C HIS A 424 28.52 -24.15 -20.77
N ASN A 425 27.79 -23.04 -20.85
CA ASN A 425 28.04 -21.98 -21.81
C ASN A 425 29.03 -20.95 -21.23
N SER A 426 30.01 -20.49 -22.02
CA SER A 426 30.83 -19.33 -21.63
C SER A 426 30.01 -18.04 -21.57
N TRP A 427 30.67 -16.92 -21.26
CA TRP A 427 30.10 -15.58 -21.42
C TRP A 427 29.36 -15.42 -22.75
N GLN A 428 28.11 -14.98 -22.67
CA GLN A 428 27.22 -14.76 -23.81
C GLN A 428 26.23 -13.63 -23.52
N GLU A 429 25.55 -13.17 -24.57
CA GLU A 429 24.51 -12.16 -24.47
C GLU A 429 23.27 -12.64 -23.74
N LEU A 430 22.58 -11.69 -23.10
CA LEU A 430 21.25 -11.86 -22.49
C LEU A 430 20.25 -12.34 -23.54
N SER A 431 19.87 -13.61 -23.44
CA SER A 431 18.96 -14.27 -24.37
C SER A 431 18.01 -15.21 -23.64
N SER A 432 16.74 -15.21 -24.04
CA SER A 432 15.73 -16.15 -23.54
C SER A 432 16.04 -17.61 -23.87
N SER A 433 16.96 -17.86 -24.82
CA SER A 433 17.46 -19.20 -25.14
C SER A 433 18.58 -19.67 -24.21
N PHE A 434 18.97 -18.87 -23.21
CA PHE A 434 20.03 -19.26 -22.28
C PHE A 434 19.74 -20.61 -21.64
N CYS A 435 20.78 -21.46 -21.56
CA CYS A 435 20.69 -22.78 -20.97
C CYS A 435 19.54 -23.61 -21.55
N GLU A 436 19.37 -23.54 -22.88
CA GLU A 436 18.31 -24.21 -23.64
C GLU A 436 16.89 -23.73 -23.27
N GLY A 437 16.77 -22.52 -22.73
CA GLY A 437 15.49 -21.92 -22.31
C GLY A 437 14.93 -22.54 -21.04
N ARG A 438 15.78 -23.12 -20.19
CA ARG A 438 15.35 -23.78 -18.93
C ARG A 438 15.08 -22.82 -17.77
N PHE A 439 15.61 -21.60 -17.83
CA PHE A 439 15.33 -20.57 -16.83
C PHE A 439 14.12 -19.76 -17.20
N GLU A 440 13.40 -19.30 -16.18
CA GLU A 440 12.42 -18.25 -16.39
C GLU A 440 13.14 -16.97 -16.80
N THR A 441 12.61 -16.26 -17.78
CA THR A 441 13.26 -15.05 -18.30
C THR A 441 13.35 -13.96 -17.23
N THR A 442 12.41 -13.92 -16.29
CA THR A 442 12.42 -12.99 -15.15
C THR A 442 13.59 -13.18 -14.20
N ASP A 443 14.26 -14.34 -14.23
CA ASP A 443 15.37 -14.64 -13.35
C ASP A 443 16.66 -13.92 -13.77
N PHE A 444 16.76 -13.46 -15.02
CA PHE A 444 18.03 -12.93 -15.55
C PHE A 444 17.90 -11.91 -16.68
N LEU A 445 16.79 -11.86 -17.44
CA LEU A 445 16.64 -10.91 -18.52
C LEU A 445 16.16 -9.54 -18.02
N PRO A 446 16.63 -8.46 -18.68
CA PRO A 446 16.18 -7.10 -18.40
C PRO A 446 14.74 -6.91 -18.89
N PHE A 447 14.00 -5.98 -18.30
CA PHE A 447 12.57 -5.81 -18.59
C PHE A 447 12.30 -5.02 -19.87
N ASN A 448 13.31 -4.27 -20.32
CA ASN A 448 13.25 -3.46 -21.52
C ASN A 448 12.06 -2.47 -21.49
N PRO A 449 12.00 -1.58 -20.47
CA PRO A 449 10.91 -0.61 -20.32
C PRO A 449 10.83 0.39 -21.49
N ALA A 450 11.92 0.56 -22.24
CA ALA A 450 11.96 1.37 -23.46
C ALA A 450 11.43 0.65 -24.72
N ASN A 451 11.04 -0.63 -24.61
CA ASN A 451 10.53 -1.47 -25.70
C ASN A 451 11.45 -1.47 -26.94
N ILE A 452 12.76 -1.58 -26.71
CA ILE A 452 13.78 -1.63 -27.75
C ILE A 452 13.78 -3.02 -28.38
N PRO A 453 14.02 -3.19 -29.70
CA PRO A 453 14.19 -4.53 -30.26
C PRO A 453 15.27 -5.32 -29.52
N TRP A 454 14.96 -6.55 -29.09
CA TRP A 454 15.89 -7.39 -28.30
C TRP A 454 17.27 -7.59 -28.92
N SER A 455 17.37 -7.57 -30.25
CA SER A 455 18.67 -7.62 -30.95
C SER A 455 19.58 -6.43 -30.65
N SER A 456 19.01 -5.30 -30.21
CA SER A 456 19.70 -4.05 -29.84
C SER A 456 19.67 -3.79 -28.33
N TYR A 457 19.03 -4.66 -27.54
CA TYR A 457 18.91 -4.57 -26.10
C TYR A 457 19.79 -5.61 -25.43
N ASN A 458 21.10 -5.35 -25.51
CA ASN A 458 22.17 -6.29 -25.22
C ASN A 458 23.28 -5.60 -24.40
N ASN A 459 24.44 -6.24 -24.24
CA ASN A 459 25.60 -5.68 -23.55
C ASN A 459 25.97 -4.23 -23.96
N SER A 460 25.81 -3.85 -25.24
CA SER A 460 26.11 -2.47 -25.68
C SER A 460 25.24 -1.39 -25.01
N LYS A 461 24.12 -1.79 -24.39
CA LYS A 461 23.25 -0.96 -23.57
C LYS A 461 23.64 -0.91 -22.09
N GLY A 462 24.77 -1.48 -21.72
CA GLY A 462 25.26 -1.48 -20.34
C GLY A 462 24.66 -2.59 -19.46
N LEU A 463 23.90 -3.52 -20.03
CA LEU A 463 23.08 -4.47 -19.28
C LEU A 463 23.92 -5.55 -18.59
N GLY A 464 25.10 -5.87 -19.12
CA GLY A 464 25.94 -6.97 -18.67
C GLY A 464 25.84 -8.18 -19.60
N LEU A 465 26.63 -9.20 -19.26
CA LEU A 465 26.61 -10.50 -19.93
C LEU A 465 26.26 -11.60 -18.92
N LEU A 466 25.93 -12.78 -19.44
CA LEU A 466 25.68 -13.96 -18.61
C LEU A 466 26.75 -15.02 -18.82
N GLU A 467 27.20 -15.65 -17.75
CA GLU A 467 28.17 -16.75 -17.78
C GLU A 467 27.55 -18.01 -17.20
N GLY A 468 27.32 -19.00 -18.07
CA GLY A 468 27.01 -20.35 -17.61
C GLY A 468 28.24 -21.03 -17.02
N ALA A 469 28.03 -21.93 -16.06
CA ALA A 469 29.01 -22.92 -15.65
C ALA A 469 28.33 -24.05 -14.87
N SER A 470 29.14 -24.91 -14.24
CA SER A 470 28.71 -25.98 -13.33
C SER A 470 29.09 -25.73 -11.87
N GLY A 471 29.49 -24.50 -11.53
CA GLY A 471 29.85 -24.13 -10.15
C GLY A 471 28.63 -24.08 -9.24
N GLY A 472 27.50 -23.63 -9.81
CA GLY A 472 26.18 -23.65 -9.16
C GLY A 472 25.95 -22.47 -8.23
N ILE A 473 26.97 -21.87 -7.61
CA ILE A 473 26.81 -20.65 -6.81
C ILE A 473 26.92 -19.43 -7.70
N LEU A 474 26.02 -18.46 -7.50
CA LEU A 474 25.88 -17.33 -8.40
C LEU A 474 26.52 -16.06 -7.86
N THR A 475 26.95 -15.22 -8.79
CA THR A 475 27.31 -13.82 -8.53
C THR A 475 26.65 -12.89 -9.53
N ARG A 476 26.34 -11.65 -9.13
CA ARG A 476 25.79 -10.63 -10.02
C ARG A 476 26.58 -9.32 -10.02
N GLY A 477 26.25 -8.42 -10.95
CA GLY A 477 26.86 -7.08 -11.08
C GLY A 477 28.18 -7.05 -11.85
N GLY A 478 29.05 -8.04 -11.62
CA GLY A 478 30.40 -8.12 -12.19
C GLY A 478 31.40 -7.20 -11.49
N ALA A 479 32.70 -7.51 -11.57
CA ALA A 479 33.75 -6.81 -10.82
C ALA A 479 34.51 -5.75 -11.63
N PHE A 480 35.41 -5.01 -10.98
CA PHE A 480 36.18 -3.90 -11.59
C PHE A 480 37.12 -4.25 -12.76
N LEU A 481 37.29 -5.52 -13.12
CA LEU A 481 38.04 -5.95 -14.31
C LEU A 481 37.18 -6.75 -15.30
N TYR A 482 35.86 -6.68 -15.15
CA TYR A 482 34.94 -7.43 -16.00
C TYR A 482 34.67 -6.71 -17.31
N GLU A 483 35.10 -5.46 -17.46
CA GLU A 483 34.91 -4.66 -18.65
C GLU A 483 33.42 -4.63 -19.05
N GLU A 484 33.11 -4.95 -20.31
CA GLU A 484 31.75 -5.03 -20.81
C GLU A 484 30.94 -6.20 -20.22
N ARG A 485 31.53 -7.14 -19.48
CA ARG A 485 30.75 -8.21 -18.83
C ARG A 485 29.94 -7.70 -17.64
N ALA A 486 30.40 -6.63 -16.98
CA ALA A 486 29.73 -6.02 -15.83
C ALA A 486 28.43 -5.33 -16.23
N GLY A 487 27.46 -5.25 -15.32
CA GLY A 487 26.16 -4.63 -15.55
C GLY A 487 25.16 -5.13 -14.52
N VAL A 488 24.08 -4.37 -14.30
CA VAL A 488 23.10 -4.71 -13.25
C VAL A 488 22.36 -6.04 -13.53
N PHE A 489 22.35 -6.50 -14.79
CA PHE A 489 21.83 -7.82 -15.18
C PHE A 489 22.94 -8.85 -15.43
N SER A 490 24.21 -8.51 -15.17
CA SER A 490 25.30 -9.48 -15.24
C SER A 490 25.08 -10.59 -14.22
N ILE A 491 25.24 -11.83 -14.65
CA ILE A 491 25.11 -13.02 -13.80
C ILE A 491 26.16 -14.06 -14.20
N SER A 492 26.79 -14.68 -13.21
CA SER A 492 27.74 -15.78 -13.40
C SER A 492 27.41 -16.95 -12.49
N PHE A 493 27.40 -18.16 -13.05
CA PHE A 493 27.17 -19.42 -12.34
C PHE A 493 28.47 -20.20 -12.07
N ASN A 494 29.62 -19.53 -12.22
CA ASN A 494 30.94 -20.15 -12.26
C ASN A 494 31.57 -20.42 -10.89
N GLN A 495 30.93 -19.95 -9.82
CA GLN A 495 31.49 -20.10 -8.48
C GLN A 495 31.03 -21.40 -7.83
N SER A 496 31.91 -22.01 -7.03
CA SER A 496 31.59 -23.15 -6.15
C SER A 496 31.37 -22.70 -4.71
N GLN A 497 30.79 -23.56 -3.86
CA GLN A 497 30.57 -23.28 -2.42
C GLN A 497 31.84 -22.86 -1.66
N ASN A 498 33.03 -23.37 -2.06
CA ASN A 498 34.31 -23.07 -1.39
C ASN A 498 35.05 -21.84 -1.96
N THR A 499 34.40 -21.13 -2.87
CA THR A 499 34.98 -19.96 -3.53
C THR A 499 35.00 -18.78 -2.58
N ALA A 500 36.14 -18.13 -2.47
CA ALA A 500 36.32 -16.85 -1.82
C ALA A 500 37.38 -16.11 -2.63
N ARG A 501 37.04 -14.91 -3.10
CA ARG A 501 37.89 -14.14 -4.02
C ARG A 501 37.96 -12.68 -3.59
N SER A 502 39.02 -12.01 -4.03
CA SER A 502 39.27 -10.60 -3.75
C SER A 502 38.47 -9.67 -4.66
N ASP A 503 37.70 -10.19 -5.60
CA ASP A 503 36.82 -9.42 -6.50
C ASP A 503 35.34 -9.79 -6.32
N ILE A 504 35.00 -10.51 -5.24
CA ILE A 504 33.64 -10.86 -4.87
C ILE A 504 33.34 -10.41 -3.44
N GLY A 505 32.29 -9.62 -3.28
CA GLY A 505 31.70 -9.22 -2.00
C GLY A 505 30.24 -9.64 -1.91
N PHE A 506 29.44 -8.89 -1.16
CA PHE A 506 28.02 -9.13 -0.98
C PHE A 506 27.34 -7.89 -0.41
N ARG A 507 26.01 -7.91 -0.38
CA ARG A 507 25.19 -6.98 0.38
C ARG A 507 24.06 -7.74 1.06
N CYS A 508 23.58 -7.22 2.18
CA CYS A 508 22.48 -7.83 2.92
C CYS A 508 21.15 -7.17 2.58
N VAL A 509 20.07 -7.93 2.75
CA VAL A 509 18.69 -7.43 2.74
C VAL A 509 18.10 -7.50 4.15
N TYR A 510 17.10 -6.65 4.38
CA TYR A 510 16.15 -6.79 5.47
C TYR A 510 14.77 -6.96 4.86
N ARG A 511 14.17 -8.14 5.06
CA ARG A 511 12.84 -8.47 4.57
C ARG A 511 11.81 -7.89 5.53
N ILE A 512 10.87 -7.14 4.97
CA ILE A 512 9.83 -6.52 5.78
C ILE A 512 8.92 -7.65 6.31
N PRO A 513 8.74 -7.80 7.63
CA PRO A 513 7.95 -8.90 8.17
C PRO A 513 6.51 -8.82 7.67
N TYR A 514 5.99 -9.96 7.20
CA TYR A 514 4.59 -10.08 6.87
C TYR A 514 3.82 -10.71 8.04
N ARG A 515 3.23 -9.92 8.93
CA ARG A 515 2.24 -10.35 9.92
C ARG A 515 0.84 -10.46 9.35
#